data_AF-A0A8J8B1Q7-F1
#
_entry.id   AF-A0A8J8B1Q7-F1
#
_cell.length_a   1.000
_cell.length_b   1.000
_cell.length_c   1.000
_cell.angle_alpha   90.00
_cell.angle_beta   90.00
_cell.angle_gamma   90.00
#
_symmetry.space_group_name_H-M   'P 1'
#
loop_
_entity.id
_entity.type
_entity.pdbx_description
1 polymer ?
#
loop_
_entity_poly.entity_id
_entity_poly.type
_entity_poly.pdbx_seq_one_letter_code
_entity_poly.pdbx_strand_id
1 'polypeptide(L)'
;MEEELKKFEALEWLKNNKNLSALASNRFGKTVNAIKFVERLYKLGAVKVSVIGIWDEPERVEEEGGPYASSLLVELPQDIKKREEILKTYNKEIKEHDLNESNGEELKVWDKNILDFWWD
;
A
#
# COMPACT_ATOMS: atom_id res chain seq x y z
N MET A 1 10.87 10.34 20.62
CA MET A 1 10.94 10.82 19.23
C MET A 1 10.16 9.82 18.43
N GLU A 2 9.05 10.20 17.80
CA GLU A 2 8.48 9.37 16.74
C GLU A 2 9.54 9.34 15.64
N GLU A 3 10.14 8.18 15.37
CA GLU A 3 10.93 8.02 14.16
C GLU A 3 10.01 8.31 12.98
N GLU A 4 10.40 9.25 12.11
CA GLU A 4 9.68 9.47 10.86
C GLU A 4 9.70 8.17 10.07
N LEU A 5 8.53 7.54 9.92
CA LEU A 5 8.33 6.39 9.03
C LEU A 5 8.90 6.73 7.65
N LYS A 6 9.89 5.95 7.18
CA LYS A 6 10.40 6.07 5.81
C LYS A 6 9.23 5.92 4.82
N LYS A 7 9.09 6.88 3.90
CA LYS A 7 8.07 6.87 2.85
C LYS A 7 8.73 7.04 1.49
N PHE A 8 8.43 6.16 0.55
CA PHE A 8 8.91 6.25 -0.83
C PHE A 8 7.73 6.32 -1.79
N GLU A 9 7.85 7.06 -2.89
CA GLU A 9 6.83 7.02 -3.95
C GLU A 9 6.69 5.59 -4.47
N ALA A 10 5.46 5.08 -4.51
CA ALA A 10 5.22 3.66 -4.66
C ALA A 10 5.62 3.10 -6.03
N LEU A 11 5.35 3.82 -7.13
CA LEU A 11 5.72 3.32 -8.45
C LEU A 11 7.23 3.31 -8.67
N GLU A 12 7.93 4.38 -8.24
CA GLU A 12 9.38 4.46 -8.29
C GLU A 12 10.01 3.35 -7.47
N TRP A 13 9.54 3.15 -6.23
CA TRP A 13 10.06 2.11 -5.35
C TRP A 13 9.83 0.71 -5.93
N LEU A 14 8.60 0.39 -6.35
CA LEU A 14 8.25 -0.94 -6.89
C LEU A 14 8.97 -1.26 -8.20
N LYS A 15 9.17 -0.28 -9.08
CA LYS A 15 9.83 -0.49 -10.39
C LYS A 15 11.34 -0.69 -10.26
N ASN A 16 11.95 -0.11 -9.22
CA ASN A 16 13.37 -0.26 -8.96
C ASN A 16 13.69 -1.42 -8.00
N ASN A 17 12.67 -1.97 -7.33
CA ASN A 17 12.84 -3.11 -6.44
C ASN A 17 13.02 -4.41 -7.23
N LYS A 18 14.07 -5.16 -6.91
CA LYS A 18 14.41 -6.44 -7.54
C LYS A 18 13.70 -7.64 -6.90
N ASN A 19 13.08 -7.46 -5.72
CA ASN A 19 12.24 -8.47 -5.10
C ASN A 19 11.00 -8.71 -5.98
N LEU A 20 10.78 -9.97 -6.37
CA LEU A 20 9.67 -10.37 -7.25
C LEU A 20 8.31 -10.27 -6.57
N SER A 21 8.28 -10.09 -5.25
CA SER A 21 7.10 -10.03 -4.39
C SER A 21 7.22 -8.92 -3.34
N ALA A 22 7.75 -7.76 -3.74
CA ALA A 22 8.17 -6.66 -2.89
C ALA A 22 7.08 -6.00 -2.02
N LEU A 23 5.79 -6.18 -2.35
CA LEU A 23 4.69 -5.57 -1.62
C LEU A 23 3.57 -6.59 -1.42
N ALA A 24 3.16 -6.79 -0.16
CA ALA A 24 2.01 -7.58 0.26
C ALA A 24 1.85 -8.85 -0.59
N SER A 25 2.83 -9.76 -0.48
CA SER A 25 2.94 -10.93 -1.35
C SER A 25 1.75 -11.88 -1.22
N ASN A 26 1.15 -11.96 -0.02
CA ASN A 26 -0.13 -12.60 0.27
C ASN A 26 -1.27 -12.09 -0.65
N ARG A 27 -1.31 -10.77 -0.92
CA ARG A 27 -2.37 -10.11 -1.68
C ARG A 27 -2.07 -10.03 -3.18
N PHE A 28 -0.84 -9.70 -3.55
CA PHE A 28 -0.47 -9.42 -4.94
C PHE A 28 0.26 -10.58 -5.61
N GLY A 29 0.89 -11.48 -4.84
CA GLY A 29 1.75 -12.56 -5.31
C GLY A 29 3.06 -12.06 -5.92
N LYS A 30 3.00 -11.14 -6.89
CA LYS A 30 4.15 -10.59 -7.61
C LYS A 30 4.13 -9.06 -7.64
N THR A 31 5.31 -8.43 -7.60
CA THR A 31 5.53 -6.98 -7.69
C THR A 31 4.82 -6.34 -8.87
N VAL A 32 4.75 -7.02 -10.02
CA VAL A 32 4.02 -6.52 -11.20
C VAL A 32 2.51 -6.32 -10.95
N ASN A 33 1.90 -7.12 -10.08
CA ASN A 33 0.49 -6.98 -9.72
C ASN A 33 0.28 -5.82 -8.73
N ALA A 34 1.21 -5.64 -7.79
CA ALA A 34 1.25 -4.48 -6.92
C ALA A 34 1.38 -3.17 -7.73
N ILE A 35 2.28 -3.13 -8.73
CA ILE A 35 2.42 -1.98 -9.64
C ILE A 35 1.09 -1.65 -10.32
N LYS A 36 0.40 -2.66 -10.89
CA LYS A 36 -0.91 -2.45 -11.53
C LYS A 36 -1.95 -1.89 -10.57
N PHE A 37 -1.92 -2.32 -9.32
CA PHE A 37 -2.82 -1.80 -8.29
C PHE A 37 -2.52 -0.33 -7.97
N VAL A 38 -1.26 0.03 -7.77
CA VAL A 38 -0.83 1.43 -7.55
C VAL A 38 -1.18 2.31 -8.75
N GLU A 39 -0.94 1.84 -9.98
CA GLU A 39 -1.36 2.55 -11.20
C GLU A 39 -2.87 2.76 -11.25
N ARG A 40 -3.67 1.79 -10.79
CA ARG A 40 -5.13 1.93 -10.67
C ARG A 40 -5.50 3.01 -9.66
N LEU A 41 -4.85 3.08 -8.50
CA LEU A 41 -5.10 4.14 -7.51
C LEU A 41 -4.83 5.54 -8.10
N TYR A 42 -3.73 5.72 -8.82
CA TYR A 42 -3.45 6.97 -9.53
C TYR A 42 -4.50 7.27 -10.62
N LYS A 43 -4.93 6.27 -11.40
CA LYS A 43 -6.02 6.43 -12.38
C LYS A 43 -7.36 6.85 -11.75
N LEU A 44 -7.65 6.37 -10.53
CA LEU A 44 -8.82 6.78 -9.75
C LEU A 44 -8.70 8.20 -9.19
N GLY A 45 -7.49 8.76 -9.17
CA GLY A 45 -7.24 10.14 -8.79
C GLY A 45 -6.45 10.33 -7.50
N ALA A 46 -5.78 9.29 -6.98
CA ALA A 46 -4.87 9.46 -5.86
C ALA A 46 -3.84 10.56 -6.17
N VAL A 47 -3.60 11.45 -5.21
CA VAL A 47 -2.64 12.55 -5.36
C VAL A 47 -1.22 12.01 -5.22
N LYS A 48 -1.03 11.13 -4.24
CA LYS A 48 0.25 10.48 -3.94
C LYS A 48 -0.01 9.09 -3.37
N VAL A 49 0.80 8.13 -3.78
CA VAL A 49 0.83 6.78 -3.19
C VAL A 49 2.25 6.51 -2.70
N SER A 50 2.41 6.19 -1.43
CA SER A 50 3.71 5.95 -0.81
C SER A 50 3.79 4.57 -0.17
N VAL A 51 4.89 3.86 -0.37
CA VAL A 51 5.23 2.65 0.40
C VAL A 51 5.79 3.08 1.75
N ILE A 52 5.31 2.44 2.81
CA ILE A 52 5.77 2.62 4.21
C ILE A 52 6.01 1.26 4.87
N GLY A 53 6.60 1.25 6.07
CA GLY A 53 6.81 0.00 6.83
C GLY A 53 7.75 -0.97 6.11
N ILE A 54 8.85 -0.44 5.57
CA ILE A 54 9.78 -1.21 4.75
C ILE A 54 10.72 -2.03 5.63
N TRP A 55 10.80 -3.32 5.34
CA TRP A 55 11.79 -4.26 5.85
C TRP A 55 12.96 -4.33 4.86
N ASP A 56 14.06 -3.65 5.21
CA ASP A 56 15.29 -3.52 4.41
C ASP A 56 16.50 -4.19 5.08
N GLU A 57 16.28 -5.18 5.96
CA GLU A 57 17.37 -5.90 6.62
C GLU A 57 18.28 -6.58 5.59
N PRO A 58 19.62 -6.56 5.76
CA PRO A 58 20.54 -7.11 4.77
C PRO A 58 20.27 -8.57 4.39
N GLU A 59 19.93 -9.40 5.37
CA GLU A 59 19.63 -10.83 5.19
C GLU A 59 18.42 -11.01 4.27
N ARG A 60 17.33 -10.26 4.49
CA ARG A 60 16.14 -10.27 3.63
C ARG A 60 16.46 -9.80 2.21
N VAL A 61 17.23 -8.71 2.10
CA VAL A 61 17.60 -8.18 0.78
C VAL A 61 18.45 -9.18 -0.01
N GLU A 62 19.33 -9.92 0.67
CA GLU A 62 20.13 -10.99 0.06
C GLU A 62 19.27 -12.18 -0.36
N GLU A 63 18.35 -12.64 0.49
CA GLU A 63 17.51 -13.82 0.26
C GLU A 63 16.38 -13.57 -0.76
N GLU A 64 15.70 -12.43 -0.66
CA GLU A 64 14.51 -12.10 -1.46
C GLU A 64 14.84 -11.20 -2.67
N GLY A 65 16.10 -10.75 -2.77
CA GLY A 65 16.59 -9.90 -3.86
C GLY A 65 16.24 -8.42 -3.71
N GLY A 66 15.60 -7.99 -2.63
CA GLY A 66 15.26 -6.59 -2.38
C GLY A 66 14.38 -6.40 -1.14
N PRO A 67 14.17 -5.15 -0.70
CA PRO A 67 13.37 -4.86 0.48
C PRO A 67 11.90 -5.24 0.27
N TYR A 68 11.18 -5.43 1.38
CA TYR A 68 9.77 -5.79 1.38
C TYR A 68 8.93 -4.75 2.12
N ALA A 69 7.65 -4.63 1.78
CA ALA A 69 6.68 -3.87 2.55
C ALA A 69 5.30 -4.53 2.52
N SER A 70 4.44 -4.15 3.45
CA SER A 70 3.04 -4.61 3.55
C SER A 70 2.03 -3.46 3.44
N SER A 71 2.48 -2.23 3.26
CA SER A 71 1.66 -1.03 3.49
C SER A 71 1.77 0.03 2.41
N LEU A 72 0.67 0.71 2.12
CA LEU A 72 0.62 1.91 1.29
C LEU A 72 -0.14 3.04 1.99
N LEU A 73 0.44 4.23 1.98
CA LEU A 73 -0.30 5.47 2.26
C LEU A 73 -0.78 6.10 0.96
N VAL A 74 -2.08 6.37 0.88
CA VAL A 74 -2.73 6.96 -0.29
C VAL A 74 -3.33 8.30 0.08
N GLU A 75 -2.79 9.36 -0.50
CA GLU A 75 -3.33 10.71 -0.39
C GLU A 75 -4.52 10.90 -1.34
N LEU A 76 -5.66 11.26 -0.78
CA LEU A 76 -6.94 11.41 -1.46
C LEU A 76 -7.01 12.74 -2.21
N PRO A 77 -7.63 12.76 -3.40
CA PRO A 77 -7.92 14.01 -4.10
C PRO A 77 -8.97 14.83 -3.35
N GLN A 78 -8.97 16.13 -3.63
CA GLN A 78 -10.02 17.05 -3.19
C GLN A 78 -11.33 16.87 -3.99
N ASP A 79 -11.27 16.28 -5.18
CA ASP A 79 -12.45 15.92 -5.98
C ASP A 79 -13.24 14.81 -5.28
N ILE A 80 -14.49 15.15 -4.88
CA ILE A 80 -15.37 14.26 -4.10
C ILE A 80 -15.67 12.96 -4.84
N LYS A 81 -15.92 13.00 -6.17
CA LYS A 81 -16.26 11.80 -6.93
C LYS A 81 -15.07 10.86 -7.02
N LYS A 82 -13.86 11.39 -7.27
CA LYS A 82 -12.63 10.59 -7.29
C LYS A 82 -12.32 10.01 -5.92
N ARG A 83 -12.51 10.80 -4.85
CA ARG A 83 -12.37 10.36 -3.46
C ARG A 83 -13.32 9.18 -3.17
N GLU A 84 -14.59 9.27 -3.55
CA GLU A 84 -15.56 8.18 -3.36
C GLU A 84 -15.13 6.88 -4.05
N GLU A 85 -14.57 6.95 -5.27
CA GLU A 85 -14.08 5.75 -5.98
C GLU A 85 -12.86 5.10 -5.30
N ILE A 86 -11.95 5.90 -4.75
CA ILE A 86 -10.82 5.39 -3.96
C ILE A 86 -11.32 4.77 -2.66
N LEU A 87 -12.27 5.41 -1.96
CA LEU A 87 -12.88 4.87 -0.74
C LEU A 87 -13.63 3.56 -1.01
N LYS A 88 -14.33 3.43 -2.14
CA LYS A 88 -14.95 2.15 -2.55
C LYS A 88 -13.91 1.05 -2.76
N THR A 89 -12.78 1.39 -3.40
CA THR A 89 -11.66 0.45 -3.56
C THR A 89 -11.09 0.05 -2.21
N TYR A 90 -10.84 1.02 -1.33
CA TYR A 90 -10.32 0.79 0.01
C TYR A 90 -11.23 -0.12 0.85
N ASN A 91 -12.52 0.21 0.92
CA ASN A 91 -13.51 -0.57 1.65
C ASN A 91 -13.65 -1.99 1.10
N LYS A 92 -13.41 -2.19 -0.21
CA LYS A 92 -13.39 -3.53 -0.79
C LYS A 92 -12.18 -4.32 -0.29
N GLU A 93 -10.99 -3.71 -0.31
CA GLU A 93 -9.77 -4.36 0.18
C GLU A 93 -9.87 -4.71 1.67
N ILE A 94 -10.38 -3.81 2.52
CA ILE A 94 -10.62 -4.13 3.95
C ILE A 94 -11.62 -5.26 4.11
N LYS A 95 -12.77 -5.22 3.41
CA LYS A 95 -13.78 -6.28 3.55
C LYS A 95 -13.24 -7.64 3.12
N GLU A 96 -12.45 -7.70 2.05
CA GLU A 96 -11.79 -8.94 1.62
C GLU A 96 -10.76 -9.41 2.65
N HIS A 97 -10.12 -8.50 3.39
CA HIS A 97 -9.24 -8.81 4.52
C HIS A 97 -10.01 -9.30 5.76
N ASP A 98 -11.03 -8.56 6.23
CA ASP A 98 -11.87 -8.88 7.40
C ASP A 98 -12.69 -10.18 7.24
N LEU A 99 -13.05 -10.56 6.01
CA LEU A 99 -13.69 -11.85 5.76
C LEU A 99 -12.73 -13.03 5.96
N ASN A 100 -11.43 -12.79 5.89
CA ASN A 100 -10.38 -13.79 6.14
C ASN A 100 -9.86 -13.71 7.59
N GLU A 101 -9.99 -12.57 8.26
CA GLU A 101 -9.63 -12.38 9.67
C GLU A 101 -10.83 -11.82 10.44
N SER A 102 -11.54 -12.69 11.16
CA SER A 102 -12.65 -12.28 12.03
C SER A 102 -12.13 -11.43 13.19
N ASN A 103 -11.99 -10.12 12.99
CA ASN A 103 -12.04 -9.06 14.01
C ASN A 103 -12.06 -7.69 13.31
N GLY A 104 -13.25 -7.12 13.14
CA GLY A 104 -13.41 -5.80 12.54
C GLY A 104 -12.74 -4.72 13.39
N GLU A 105 -11.59 -4.23 12.94
CA GLU A 105 -11.01 -2.99 13.45
C GLU A 105 -11.54 -1.79 12.64
N GLU A 106 -12.00 -0.76 13.34
CA GLU A 106 -12.41 0.50 12.74
C GLU A 106 -11.26 1.16 11.98
N LEU A 107 -11.60 1.69 10.79
CA LEU A 107 -10.80 2.59 9.96
C LEU A 107 -9.86 3.50 10.77
N LYS A 108 -8.55 3.21 10.78
CA LYS A 108 -7.53 4.18 11.20
C LYS A 108 -7.26 5.17 10.07
N VAL A 109 -8.12 6.17 9.95
CA VAL A 109 -7.88 7.34 9.07
C VAL A 109 -6.88 8.25 9.78
N TRP A 110 -5.59 8.14 9.41
CA TRP A 110 -4.50 8.92 10.01
C TRP A 110 -4.68 10.44 9.82
N ASP A 111 -5.39 10.86 8.76
CA ASP A 111 -5.87 12.21 8.47
C ASP A 111 -7.04 12.08 7.47
N LYS A 112 -8.05 12.97 7.48
CA LYS A 112 -9.24 12.92 6.59
C LYS A 112 -8.92 12.81 5.08
N ASN A 113 -7.66 13.02 4.71
CA ASN A 113 -7.16 12.99 3.35
C ASN A 113 -6.18 11.85 3.06
N ILE A 114 -5.86 10.96 4.02
CA ILE A 114 -4.92 9.85 3.80
C ILE A 114 -5.56 8.53 4.22
N LEU A 115 -5.48 7.54 3.34
CA LEU A 115 -5.85 6.15 3.62
C LEU A 115 -4.59 5.30 3.79
N ASP A 116 -4.62 4.44 4.80
CA ASP A 116 -3.59 3.43 5.05
C ASP A 116 -4.11 2.07 4.63
N PHE A 117 -3.55 1.56 3.52
CA PHE A 117 -3.80 0.20 3.06
C PHE A 117 -2.71 -0.70 3.66
N TRP A 118 -3.13 -1.69 4.42
CA TRP A 118 -2.26 -2.67 5.06
C TRP A 118 -2.75 -4.09 4.78
N TRP A 119 -1.82 -5.02 4.54
CA TRP A 119 -2.11 -6.43 4.28
C TRP A 119 -1.05 -7.28 4.99
N ASP A 120 -1.45 -8.28 5.79
CA ASP A 120 -0.53 -9.13 6.57
C ASP A 120 0.08 -10.30 5.76
#